data_AF-A0A432GFV2-F1
#
_entry.id   AF-A0A432GFV2-F1
#
_cell.length_a   1.000
_cell.length_b   1.000
_cell.length_c   1.000
_cell.angle_alpha   90.00
_cell.angle_beta   90.00
_cell.angle_gamma   90.00
#
_symmetry.space_group_name_H-M   'P 1'
#
loop_
_entity.id
_entity.type
_entity.pdbx_description
1 polymer ?
#
loop_
_entity_poly.entity_id
_entity_poly.type
_entity_poly.pdbx_seq_one_letter_code
_entity_poly.pdbx_strand_id
1 'polypeptide(L)'
;MSKVSVLDIVKMKCFTSLKWNIFCFQIFILLLFSGLLQSCSETANVQIRLPAKELYQKAMVAVEDEFYQEALKNFEILVDEHSGTRLATLAHLKMGEVYFLQSKWEESETSYRRFLLLNPRSHLTPYVLNRLIALNYERNIYGLFAKSRDYDRNMEPNRTLIREYQRFYLLFPQSPYLADVKEYQKGALADLAEHELHVANYYFDNEAYHSAIGRYLYLLKNYPGFPRTGDVAERLIEAYRLNQQPELADEIQKILKSLRERKLLAQLTTREE
;
A
#
# COMPACT_ATOMS: atom_id res chain seq x y z
N MET A 1 81.06 44.55 33.87
CA MET A 1 79.72 44.79 33.28
C MET A 1 79.85 44.85 31.76
N SER A 2 79.61 43.74 31.05
CA SER A 2 79.33 43.79 29.60
C SER A 2 77.85 43.48 29.40
N LYS A 3 77.11 44.49 28.95
CA LYS A 3 75.66 44.43 28.71
C LYS A 3 75.40 43.44 27.57
N VAL A 4 74.81 42.29 27.88
CA VAL A 4 74.12 41.48 26.86
C VAL A 4 72.92 42.30 26.41
N SER A 5 72.87 42.66 25.14
CA SER A 5 71.82 43.51 24.60
C SER A 5 70.51 42.73 24.50
N VAL A 6 69.39 43.37 24.86
CA VAL A 6 68.04 42.81 24.77
C VAL A 6 67.70 42.38 23.32
N LEU A 7 68.43 42.91 22.33
CA LEU A 7 68.26 42.62 20.90
C LEU A 7 68.71 41.20 20.51
N ASP A 8 69.69 40.63 21.21
CA ASP A 8 70.24 39.30 20.90
C ASP A 8 69.30 38.17 21.39
N ILE A 9 68.58 38.41 22.49
CA ILE A 9 67.61 37.46 23.06
C ILE A 9 66.34 37.36 22.18
N VAL A 10 65.93 38.47 21.56
CA VAL A 10 64.76 38.49 20.66
C VAL A 10 65.06 37.77 19.33
N LYS A 11 66.26 37.91 18.77
CA LYS A 11 66.68 37.20 17.55
C LYS A 11 66.78 35.68 17.76
N MET A 12 67.28 35.21 18.90
CA MET A 12 67.35 33.77 19.19
C MET A 12 65.99 33.09 19.35
N LYS A 13 65.00 33.76 19.97
CA LYS A 13 63.65 33.20 20.13
C LYS A 13 62.84 33.18 18.82
N CYS A 14 63.10 34.11 17.90
CA CYS A 14 62.43 34.16 16.60
C CYS A 14 62.96 33.07 15.63
N PHE A 15 64.25 32.74 15.71
CA PHE A 15 64.86 31.72 14.85
C PHE A 15 64.47 30.28 15.25
N THR A 16 64.19 30.03 16.53
CA THR A 16 63.74 28.73 17.03
C THR A 16 62.26 28.47 16.77
N SER A 17 61.40 29.50 16.84
CA SER A 17 59.96 29.34 16.52
C SER A 17 59.71 29.10 15.03
N LEU A 18 60.51 29.72 14.15
CA LEU A 18 60.39 29.55 12.71
C LEU A 18 60.78 28.12 12.26
N LYS A 19 61.86 27.57 12.82
CA LYS A 19 62.26 26.17 12.54
C LYS A 19 61.29 25.14 13.11
N TRP A 20 60.66 25.43 14.25
CA TRP A 20 59.64 24.56 14.84
C TRP A 20 58.36 24.52 14.01
N ASN A 21 57.90 25.66 13.50
CA ASN A 21 56.72 25.73 12.63
C ASN A 21 56.95 25.02 11.28
N ILE A 22 58.15 25.11 10.70
CA ILE A 22 58.49 24.38 9.46
C ILE A 22 58.55 22.88 9.71
N PHE A 23 59.11 22.45 10.85
CA PHE A 23 59.17 21.03 11.22
C PHE A 23 57.77 20.44 11.48
N CYS A 24 56.90 21.16 12.20
CA CYS A 24 55.52 20.77 12.41
C CYS A 24 54.72 20.73 11.10
N PHE A 25 54.95 21.67 10.17
CA PHE A 25 54.30 21.70 8.86
C PHE A 25 54.75 20.53 7.96
N GLN A 26 56.04 20.16 8.01
CA GLN A 26 56.56 18.98 7.31
C GLN A 26 55.99 17.66 7.85
N ILE A 27 55.82 17.53 9.17
CA ILE A 27 55.16 16.38 9.79
C ILE A 27 53.68 16.33 9.41
N PHE A 28 53.00 17.49 9.37
CA PHE A 28 51.60 17.56 8.96
C PHE A 28 51.41 17.17 7.49
N ILE A 29 52.30 17.60 6.59
CA ILE A 29 52.30 17.17 5.17
C ILE A 29 52.57 15.67 5.05
N LEU A 30 53.52 15.11 5.80
CA LEU A 30 53.81 13.67 5.79
C LEU A 30 52.64 12.82 6.30
N LEU A 31 51.90 13.30 7.31
CA LEU A 31 50.67 12.67 7.82
C LEU A 31 49.49 12.83 6.85
N LEU A 32 49.42 13.93 6.10
CA LEU A 32 48.40 14.10 5.05
C LEU A 32 48.67 13.20 3.84
N PHE A 33 49.95 12.96 3.52
CA PHE A 33 50.35 12.13 2.38
C PHE A 33 50.20 10.63 2.66
N SER A 34 50.33 10.19 3.92
CA SER A 34 50.10 8.78 4.30
C SER A 34 48.62 8.39 4.26
N GLY A 35 47.69 9.34 4.35
CA GLY A 35 46.25 9.12 4.18
C GLY A 35 45.80 8.92 2.73
N LEU A 36 46.62 9.31 1.74
CA LEU A 36 46.28 9.22 0.31
C LEU A 36 46.68 7.88 -0.32
N LEU A 37 47.33 6.97 0.42
CA LEU A 37 47.72 5.64 -0.07
C LEU A 37 46.72 4.52 0.27
N GLN A 38 45.53 4.84 0.79
CA GLN A 38 44.45 3.86 1.03
C GLN A 38 43.38 3.83 -0.06
N SER A 39 43.75 4.06 -1.32
CA SER A 39 42.81 3.95 -2.44
C SER A 39 43.44 3.23 -3.62
N CYS A 40 43.48 1.91 -3.53
CA CYS A 40 43.28 0.96 -4.64
C CYS A 40 43.63 -0.45 -4.15
N SER A 41 42.70 -1.02 -3.38
CA SER A 41 42.53 -2.46 -3.34
C SER A 41 41.26 -2.75 -4.13
N GLU A 42 41.38 -2.77 -5.46
CA GLU A 42 40.38 -3.40 -6.30
C GLU A 42 40.53 -4.90 -6.06
N THR A 43 39.91 -5.37 -4.97
CA THR A 43 39.57 -6.79 -4.90
C THR A 43 38.61 -6.98 -6.06
N ALA A 44 39.11 -7.60 -7.13
CA ALA A 44 38.24 -8.21 -8.13
C ALA A 44 37.41 -9.25 -7.36
N ASN A 45 36.29 -8.80 -6.82
CA ASN A 45 35.21 -9.67 -6.41
C ASN A 45 34.79 -10.33 -7.71
N VAL A 46 35.38 -11.48 -8.01
CA VAL A 46 34.89 -12.38 -9.04
C VAL A 46 33.53 -12.83 -8.50
N GLN A 47 32.51 -12.01 -8.71
CA GLN A 47 31.15 -12.36 -8.42
C GLN A 47 30.82 -13.49 -9.39
N ILE A 48 30.97 -14.72 -8.90
CA ILE A 48 30.70 -15.91 -9.68
C ILE A 48 29.25 -15.80 -10.13
N ARG A 49 29.05 -15.57 -11.43
CA ARG A 49 27.72 -15.48 -12.03
C ARG A 49 27.04 -16.82 -11.86
N LEU A 50 26.10 -16.88 -10.92
CA LEU A 50 25.38 -18.10 -10.62
C LEU A 50 24.38 -18.40 -11.76
N PRO A 51 24.12 -19.69 -12.06
CA PRO A 51 23.08 -20.07 -12.99
C PRO A 51 21.71 -19.54 -12.52
N ALA A 52 20.86 -19.11 -13.46
CA ALA A 52 19.52 -18.59 -13.18
C ALA A 52 18.67 -19.50 -12.26
N LYS A 53 18.76 -20.82 -12.47
CA LYS A 53 18.06 -21.81 -11.66
C LYS A 53 18.52 -21.79 -10.20
N GLU A 54 19.83 -21.67 -9.97
CA GLU A 54 20.40 -21.66 -8.63
C GLU A 54 20.01 -20.39 -7.87
N LEU A 55 20.08 -19.22 -8.53
CA LEU A 55 19.61 -17.95 -7.96
C LEU A 55 18.13 -18.02 -7.58
N TYR A 56 17.30 -18.55 -8.49
CA TYR A 56 15.87 -18.73 -8.21
C TYR A 56 15.63 -19.66 -7.02
N GLN A 57 16.34 -20.79 -6.94
CA GLN A 57 16.22 -21.73 -5.83
C GLN A 57 16.68 -21.12 -4.50
N LYS A 58 17.82 -20.43 -4.48
CA LYS A 58 18.30 -19.71 -3.29
C LYS A 58 17.29 -18.67 -2.82
N ALA A 59 16.73 -17.90 -3.75
CA ALA A 59 15.71 -16.91 -3.43
C ALA A 59 14.45 -17.57 -2.84
N MET A 60 13.98 -18.68 -3.41
CA MET A 60 12.79 -19.39 -2.90
C MET A 60 13.02 -19.99 -1.52
N VAL A 61 14.19 -20.59 -1.25
CA VAL A 61 14.54 -21.08 0.10
C VAL A 61 14.53 -19.92 1.10
N ALA A 62 15.12 -18.78 0.74
CA ALA A 62 15.08 -17.59 1.60
C ALA A 62 13.64 -17.04 1.80
N VAL A 63 12.72 -17.20 0.85
CA VAL A 63 11.30 -16.87 1.07
C VAL A 63 10.67 -17.84 2.07
N GLU A 64 10.94 -19.14 1.95
CA GLU A 64 10.43 -20.18 2.86
C GLU A 64 10.95 -20.00 4.29
N ASP A 65 12.20 -19.57 4.43
CA ASP A 65 12.84 -19.25 5.72
C ASP A 65 12.50 -17.83 6.23
N GLU A 66 11.60 -17.10 5.55
CA GLU A 66 11.20 -15.71 5.86
C GLU A 66 12.35 -14.68 5.82
N PHE A 67 13.50 -15.04 5.24
CA PHE A 67 14.62 -14.14 4.96
C PHE A 67 14.36 -13.27 3.71
N TYR A 68 13.31 -12.45 3.79
CA TYR A 68 12.81 -11.67 2.67
C TYR A 68 13.84 -10.74 2.00
N GLN A 69 14.75 -10.13 2.76
CA GLN A 69 15.79 -9.27 2.19
C GLN A 69 16.79 -10.05 1.34
N GLU A 70 17.16 -11.25 1.80
CA GLU A 70 18.03 -12.14 1.05
C GLU A 70 17.32 -12.71 -0.19
N ALA A 71 16.05 -13.08 -0.05
CA ALA A 71 15.23 -13.51 -1.17
C ALA A 71 15.15 -12.44 -2.27
N LEU A 72 14.82 -11.20 -1.90
CA LEU A 72 14.75 -10.07 -2.83
C LEU A 72 16.08 -9.82 -3.53
N LYS A 73 17.19 -9.81 -2.78
CA LYS A 73 18.53 -9.65 -3.36
C LYS A 73 18.85 -10.71 -4.41
N ASN A 74 18.55 -11.99 -4.12
CA ASN A 74 18.77 -13.06 -5.09
C ASN A 74 17.85 -12.95 -6.32
N PHE A 75 16.60 -12.51 -6.15
CA PHE A 75 15.70 -12.24 -7.27
C PHE A 75 16.14 -11.03 -8.11
N GLU A 76 16.63 -9.95 -7.49
CA GLU A 76 17.18 -8.78 -8.18
C GLU A 76 18.39 -9.17 -9.04
N ILE A 77 19.35 -9.91 -8.47
CA ILE A 77 20.50 -10.45 -9.22
C ILE A 77 20.00 -11.33 -10.38
N LEU A 78 18.99 -12.17 -10.17
CA LEU A 78 18.42 -13.00 -11.22
C LEU A 78 17.80 -12.19 -12.37
N VAL A 79 17.06 -11.13 -12.04
CA VAL A 79 16.43 -10.24 -13.05
C VAL A 79 17.49 -9.47 -13.82
N ASP A 80 18.52 -8.98 -13.15
CA ASP A 80 19.56 -8.16 -13.75
C ASP A 80 20.50 -8.99 -14.63
N GLU A 81 21.01 -10.10 -14.09
CA GLU A 81 21.99 -10.93 -14.78
C GLU A 81 21.34 -11.84 -15.83
N HIS A 82 20.10 -12.29 -15.63
CA HIS A 82 19.43 -13.27 -16.51
C HIS A 82 18.13 -12.72 -17.11
N SER A 83 18.12 -11.42 -17.40
CA SER A 83 17.00 -10.72 -18.03
C SER A 83 16.47 -11.43 -19.28
N GLY A 84 15.15 -11.35 -19.50
CA GLY A 84 14.47 -12.00 -20.65
C GLY A 84 14.24 -13.51 -20.49
N THR A 85 14.84 -14.17 -19.49
CA THR A 85 14.54 -15.58 -19.21
C THR A 85 13.19 -15.74 -18.52
N ARG A 86 12.58 -16.93 -18.66
CA ARG A 86 11.36 -17.30 -17.93
C ARG A 86 11.52 -17.18 -16.41
N LEU A 87 12.69 -17.53 -15.88
CA LEU A 87 12.96 -17.44 -14.45
C LEU A 87 13.08 -15.98 -13.98
N ALA A 88 13.73 -15.11 -14.75
CA ALA A 88 13.75 -13.67 -14.45
C ALA A 88 12.34 -13.06 -14.51
N THR A 89 11.51 -13.46 -15.48
CA THR A 89 10.10 -13.04 -15.49
C THR A 89 9.37 -13.52 -14.25
N LEU A 90 9.51 -14.80 -13.86
CA LEU A 90 8.88 -15.35 -12.66
C LEU A 90 9.40 -14.70 -11.36
N ALA A 91 10.65 -14.26 -11.34
CA ALA A 91 11.24 -13.53 -10.22
C ALA A 91 10.46 -12.25 -9.92
N HIS A 92 10.02 -11.48 -10.92
CA HIS A 92 9.17 -10.31 -10.69
C HIS A 92 7.84 -10.66 -10.00
N LEU A 93 7.23 -11.80 -10.34
CA LEU A 93 6.04 -12.25 -9.61
C LEU A 93 6.36 -12.52 -8.14
N LYS A 94 7.46 -13.24 -7.87
CA LYS A 94 7.89 -13.59 -6.52
C LYS A 94 8.33 -12.39 -5.68
N MET A 95 9.05 -11.44 -6.27
CA MET A 95 9.34 -10.16 -5.62
C MET A 95 8.05 -9.43 -5.23
N GLY A 96 7.06 -9.41 -6.13
CA GLY A 96 5.74 -8.86 -5.83
C GLY A 96 5.06 -9.51 -4.62
N GLU A 97 5.11 -10.84 -4.52
CA GLU A 97 4.60 -11.61 -3.37
C GLU A 97 5.35 -11.24 -2.08
N VAL A 98 6.68 -11.19 -2.11
CA VAL A 98 7.52 -10.85 -0.95
C VAL A 98 7.26 -9.42 -0.47
N TYR A 99 7.24 -8.45 -1.37
CA TYR A 99 6.91 -7.05 -1.01
C TYR A 99 5.50 -6.93 -0.43
N PHE A 100 4.54 -7.70 -0.96
CA PHE A 100 3.18 -7.74 -0.42
C PHE A 100 3.16 -8.22 1.05
N LEU A 101 3.89 -9.30 1.36
CA LEU A 101 4.00 -9.82 2.74
C LEU A 101 4.60 -8.77 3.69
N GLN A 102 5.53 -7.96 3.19
CA GLN A 102 6.14 -6.86 3.93
C GLN A 102 5.27 -5.59 3.97
N SER A 103 4.07 -5.60 3.40
CA SER A 103 3.21 -4.40 3.23
C SER A 103 3.89 -3.25 2.48
N LYS A 104 4.85 -3.57 1.62
CA LYS A 104 5.52 -2.65 0.69
C LYS A 104 4.73 -2.56 -0.61
N TRP A 105 3.64 -1.80 -0.58
CA TRP A 105 2.62 -1.83 -1.62
C TRP A 105 3.13 -1.30 -2.96
N GLU A 106 3.94 -0.25 -2.96
CA GLU A 106 4.47 0.38 -4.18
C GLU A 106 5.44 -0.55 -4.93
N GLU A 107 6.37 -1.18 -4.21
CA GLU A 107 7.33 -2.14 -4.77
C GLU A 107 6.64 -3.42 -5.24
N SER A 108 5.61 -3.86 -4.49
CA SER A 108 4.78 -5.01 -4.87
C SER A 108 4.01 -4.76 -6.16
N GLU A 109 3.33 -3.61 -6.26
CA GLU A 109 2.60 -3.20 -7.46
C GLU A 109 3.53 -3.10 -8.68
N THR A 110 4.69 -2.47 -8.51
CA THR A 110 5.70 -2.35 -9.56
C THR A 110 6.13 -3.71 -10.09
N SER A 111 6.41 -4.65 -9.19
CA SER A 111 6.87 -6.00 -9.54
C SER A 111 5.79 -6.81 -10.26
N TYR A 112 4.55 -6.78 -9.78
CA TYR A 112 3.42 -7.44 -10.44
C TYR A 112 3.12 -6.86 -11.83
N ARG A 113 3.13 -5.52 -11.97
CA ARG A 113 2.94 -4.87 -13.27
C ARG A 113 4.06 -5.22 -14.24
N ARG A 114 5.30 -5.33 -13.76
CA ARG A 114 6.44 -5.77 -14.58
C ARG A 114 6.27 -7.20 -15.08
N PHE A 115 5.80 -8.13 -14.23
CA PHE A 115 5.45 -9.48 -14.67
C PHE A 115 4.40 -9.48 -15.78
N LEU A 116 3.29 -8.74 -15.60
CA LEU A 116 2.22 -8.67 -16.60
C LEU A 116 2.67 -8.04 -17.92
N LEU A 117 3.56 -7.05 -17.87
CA LEU A 117 4.14 -6.43 -19.06
C LEU A 117 4.99 -7.42 -19.86
N LEU A 118 5.83 -8.20 -19.16
CA LEU A 118 6.73 -9.17 -19.78
C LEU A 118 6.00 -10.44 -20.23
N ASN A 119 4.87 -10.79 -19.60
CA ASN A 119 4.14 -12.03 -19.88
C ASN A 119 2.61 -11.86 -19.85
N PRO A 120 2.04 -11.07 -20.78
CA PRO A 120 0.61 -10.71 -20.74
C PRO A 120 -0.34 -11.88 -20.96
N ARG A 121 0.10 -12.93 -21.68
CA ARG A 121 -0.72 -14.12 -22.00
C ARG A 121 -0.43 -15.32 -21.09
N SER A 122 0.18 -15.09 -19.92
CA SER A 122 0.47 -16.14 -18.96
C SER A 122 -0.79 -16.78 -18.40
N HIS A 123 -0.73 -18.08 -18.09
CA HIS A 123 -1.75 -18.72 -17.26
C HIS A 123 -1.79 -18.15 -15.83
N LEU A 124 -0.72 -17.46 -15.40
CA LEU A 124 -0.67 -16.76 -14.11
C LEU A 124 -1.26 -15.35 -14.16
N THR A 125 -1.64 -14.82 -15.33
CA THR A 125 -2.22 -13.47 -15.43
C THR A 125 -3.43 -13.26 -14.50
N PRO A 126 -4.41 -14.19 -14.40
CA PRO A 126 -5.51 -14.06 -13.45
C PRO A 126 -5.04 -14.06 -11.99
N TYR A 127 -4.00 -14.81 -11.66
CA TYR A 127 -3.41 -14.78 -10.31
C TYR A 127 -2.86 -13.39 -9.99
N VAL A 128 -2.03 -12.84 -10.88
CA VAL A 128 -1.37 -11.55 -10.64
C VAL A 128 -2.37 -10.39 -10.59
N LEU A 129 -3.42 -10.43 -11.42
CA LEU A 129 -4.49 -9.44 -11.35
C LEU A 129 -5.27 -9.54 -10.04
N ASN A 130 -5.55 -10.75 -9.53
CA ASN A 130 -6.12 -10.91 -8.19
C ASN A 130 -5.19 -10.28 -7.13
N ARG A 131 -3.88 -10.55 -7.17
CA ARG A 131 -2.92 -9.97 -6.23
C ARG A 131 -2.87 -8.44 -6.28
N LEU A 132 -2.98 -7.83 -7.47
CA LEU A 132 -3.07 -6.37 -7.62
C LEU A 132 -4.37 -5.81 -7.01
N ILE A 133 -5.49 -6.52 -7.16
CA ILE A 133 -6.77 -6.12 -6.55
C ILE A 133 -6.70 -6.24 -5.03
N ALA A 134 -6.15 -7.35 -4.52
CA ALA A 134 -5.89 -7.54 -3.09
C ALA A 134 -4.99 -6.42 -2.54
N LEU A 135 -3.92 -6.06 -3.25
CA LEU A 135 -3.02 -4.97 -2.87
C LEU A 135 -3.75 -3.64 -2.76
N ASN A 136 -4.56 -3.32 -3.77
CA ASN A 136 -5.37 -2.10 -3.77
C ASN A 136 -6.44 -2.11 -2.66
N TYR A 137 -6.90 -3.28 -2.23
CA TYR A 137 -7.82 -3.43 -1.11
C TYR A 137 -7.10 -3.20 0.23
N GLU A 138 -5.99 -3.90 0.47
CA GLU A 138 -5.25 -3.89 1.73
C GLU A 138 -4.60 -2.53 2.02
N ARG A 139 -4.08 -1.83 1.01
CA ARG A 139 -3.44 -0.52 1.21
C ARG A 139 -4.38 0.58 1.71
N ASN A 140 -5.70 0.38 1.59
CA ASN A 140 -6.70 1.31 2.11
C ASN A 140 -7.07 1.01 3.57
N ILE A 141 -6.40 0.06 4.21
CA ILE A 141 -6.53 -0.22 5.64
C ILE A 141 -5.44 0.58 6.36
N TYR A 142 -5.85 1.36 7.34
CA TYR A 142 -4.97 2.23 8.12
C TYR A 142 -5.03 1.84 9.61
N GLY A 143 -4.16 2.45 10.42
CA GLY A 143 -4.13 2.25 11.87
C GLY A 143 -3.10 1.20 12.30
N LEU A 144 -2.18 1.62 13.18
CA LEU A 144 -1.09 0.78 13.68
C LEU A 144 -1.57 -0.24 14.72
N PHE A 145 -2.52 0.14 15.57
CA PHE A 145 -3.01 -0.68 16.69
C PHE A 145 -4.38 -1.31 16.44
N ALA A 146 -5.23 -0.62 15.69
CA ALA A 146 -6.52 -1.13 15.23
C ALA A 146 -6.62 -0.82 13.74
N LYS A 147 -6.59 -1.88 12.93
CA LYS A 147 -6.83 -1.77 11.49
C LYS A 147 -8.24 -1.23 11.27
N SER A 148 -8.36 -0.06 10.67
CA SER A 148 -9.64 0.56 10.34
C SER A 148 -9.65 1.04 8.90
N ARG A 149 -10.87 1.19 8.38
CA ARG A 149 -11.12 1.86 7.11
C ARG A 149 -11.84 3.15 7.42
N ASP A 150 -11.29 4.25 6.94
CA ASP A 150 -11.84 5.57 7.19
C ASP A 150 -12.83 5.94 6.08
N TYR A 151 -14.11 5.98 6.43
CA TYR A 151 -15.21 6.24 5.50
C TYR A 151 -15.51 7.73 5.35
N ASP A 152 -14.78 8.65 5.98
CA ASP A 152 -14.95 10.10 5.76
C ASP A 152 -14.01 10.66 4.66
N ARG A 153 -13.12 9.81 4.12
CA ARG A 153 -12.07 10.19 3.16
C ARG A 153 -12.47 10.02 1.69
N ASN A 154 -11.50 10.29 0.81
CA ASN A 154 -11.57 10.00 -0.61
C ASN A 154 -11.89 8.51 -0.87
N MET A 155 -13.04 8.24 -1.48
CA MET A 155 -13.53 6.90 -1.82
C MET A 155 -13.16 6.42 -3.25
N GLU A 156 -12.35 7.18 -4.00
CA GLU A 156 -11.87 6.76 -5.33
C GLU A 156 -11.13 5.42 -5.35
N PRO A 157 -10.35 5.03 -4.32
CA PRO A 157 -9.75 3.70 -4.26
C PRO A 157 -10.81 2.58 -4.32
N ASN A 158 -11.92 2.73 -3.60
CA ASN A 158 -13.02 1.76 -3.59
C ASN A 158 -13.74 1.69 -4.94
N ARG A 159 -14.01 2.84 -5.56
CA ARG A 159 -14.58 2.92 -6.92
C ARG A 159 -13.67 2.27 -7.95
N THR A 160 -12.37 2.45 -7.81
CA THR A 160 -11.36 1.80 -8.65
C THR A 160 -11.38 0.29 -8.47
N LEU A 161 -11.47 -0.20 -7.24
CA LEU A 161 -11.56 -1.63 -6.97
C LEU A 161 -12.77 -2.29 -7.62
N ILE A 162 -13.92 -1.62 -7.62
CA ILE A 162 -15.13 -2.11 -8.31
C ILE A 162 -14.90 -2.21 -9.83
N ARG A 163 -14.23 -1.23 -10.44
CA ARG A 163 -13.87 -1.26 -11.87
C ARG A 163 -12.90 -2.39 -12.19
N GLU A 164 -11.91 -2.62 -11.33
CA GLU A 164 -10.95 -3.73 -11.48
C GLU A 164 -11.63 -5.09 -11.34
N TYR A 165 -12.57 -5.26 -10.40
CA TYR A 165 -13.40 -6.46 -10.30
C TYR A 165 -14.21 -6.68 -11.58
N GLN A 166 -14.90 -5.66 -12.09
CA GLN A 166 -15.69 -5.78 -13.32
C GLN A 166 -14.82 -6.23 -14.49
N ARG A 167 -13.63 -5.64 -14.62
CA ARG A 167 -12.65 -6.02 -15.64
C ARG A 167 -12.18 -7.46 -15.46
N PHE A 168 -11.88 -7.87 -14.23
CA PHE A 168 -11.49 -9.25 -13.91
C PHE A 168 -12.59 -10.25 -14.28
N TYR A 169 -13.83 -9.96 -13.90
CA TYR A 169 -14.99 -10.81 -14.20
C TYR A 169 -15.21 -10.98 -15.70
N LEU A 170 -15.09 -9.90 -16.47
CA LEU A 170 -15.24 -9.94 -17.93
C LEU A 170 -14.11 -10.73 -18.63
N LEU A 171 -12.88 -10.62 -18.13
CA LEU A 171 -11.72 -11.28 -18.73
C LEU A 171 -11.57 -12.74 -18.28
N PHE A 172 -11.91 -13.04 -17.02
CA PHE A 172 -11.63 -14.33 -16.37
C PHE A 172 -12.82 -14.86 -15.56
N PRO A 173 -14.00 -15.06 -16.17
CA PRO A 173 -15.22 -15.43 -15.45
C PRO A 173 -15.17 -16.83 -14.80
N GLN A 174 -14.27 -17.70 -15.26
CA GLN A 174 -14.09 -19.08 -14.76
C GLN A 174 -12.80 -19.23 -13.92
N SER A 175 -12.15 -18.12 -13.57
CA SER A 175 -10.91 -18.16 -12.78
C SER A 175 -11.19 -18.63 -11.35
N PRO A 176 -10.33 -19.49 -10.76
CA PRO A 176 -10.46 -19.88 -9.36
C PRO A 176 -10.36 -18.68 -8.40
N TYR A 177 -9.70 -17.60 -8.83
CA TYR A 177 -9.52 -16.38 -8.05
C TYR A 177 -10.75 -15.45 -8.05
N LEU A 178 -11.78 -15.74 -8.85
CA LEU A 178 -12.95 -14.87 -8.94
C LEU A 178 -13.67 -14.73 -7.59
N ALA A 179 -13.66 -15.78 -6.76
CA ALA A 179 -14.23 -15.75 -5.42
C ALA A 179 -13.55 -14.69 -4.54
N ASP A 180 -12.22 -14.64 -4.51
CA ASP A 180 -11.44 -13.66 -3.75
C ASP A 180 -11.75 -12.24 -4.23
N VAL A 181 -11.70 -12.02 -5.56
CA VAL A 181 -11.93 -10.70 -6.15
C VAL A 181 -13.34 -10.20 -5.86
N LYS A 182 -14.33 -11.10 -5.81
CA LYS A 182 -15.70 -10.77 -5.43
C LYS A 182 -15.83 -10.35 -3.97
N GLU A 183 -15.06 -10.95 -3.07
CA GLU A 183 -15.07 -10.53 -1.66
C GLU A 183 -14.47 -9.13 -1.50
N TYR A 184 -13.37 -8.82 -2.20
CA TYR A 184 -12.83 -7.46 -2.21
C TYR A 184 -13.84 -6.43 -2.74
N GLN A 185 -14.56 -6.77 -3.82
CA GLN A 185 -15.62 -5.93 -4.39
C GLN A 185 -16.76 -5.70 -3.38
N LYS A 186 -17.21 -6.74 -2.71
CA LYS A 186 -18.25 -6.65 -1.67
C LYS A 186 -17.81 -5.75 -0.52
N GLY A 187 -16.56 -5.89 -0.06
CA GLY A 187 -15.99 -5.00 0.95
C GLY A 187 -15.96 -3.54 0.48
N ALA A 188 -15.51 -3.28 -0.75
CA ALA A 188 -15.47 -1.92 -1.28
C ALA A 188 -16.86 -1.29 -1.44
N LEU A 189 -17.87 -2.08 -1.81
CA LEU A 189 -19.27 -1.63 -1.85
C LEU A 189 -19.83 -1.32 -0.46
N ALA A 190 -19.47 -2.14 0.54
CA ALA A 190 -19.87 -1.90 1.93
C ALA A 190 -19.30 -0.57 2.42
N ASP A 191 -17.99 -0.33 2.22
CA ASP A 191 -17.35 0.93 2.61
C ASP A 191 -17.98 2.16 1.92
N LEU A 192 -18.34 2.04 0.63
CA LEU A 192 -19.02 3.11 -0.10
C LEU A 192 -20.41 3.40 0.47
N ALA A 193 -21.15 2.36 0.86
CA ALA A 193 -22.46 2.53 1.50
C ALA A 193 -22.32 3.18 2.90
N GLU A 194 -21.30 2.79 3.67
CA GLU A 194 -20.94 3.42 4.94
C GLU A 194 -20.64 4.91 4.77
N HIS A 195 -19.82 5.26 3.77
CA HIS A 195 -19.51 6.65 3.43
C HIS A 195 -20.78 7.45 3.10
N GLU A 196 -21.65 6.93 2.23
CA GLU A 196 -22.90 7.64 1.88
C GLU A 196 -23.81 7.83 3.10
N LEU A 197 -23.88 6.86 4.01
CA LEU A 197 -24.63 7.01 5.25
C LEU A 197 -24.01 8.07 6.16
N HIS A 198 -22.69 8.07 6.29
CA HIS A 198 -21.99 9.07 7.09
C HIS A 198 -22.26 10.49 6.59
N VAL A 199 -22.17 10.72 5.28
CA VAL A 199 -22.47 12.01 4.64
C VAL A 199 -23.94 12.38 4.79
N ALA A 200 -24.86 11.41 4.66
CA ALA A 200 -26.29 11.63 4.86
C ALA A 200 -26.61 12.09 6.29
N ASN A 201 -26.05 11.40 7.29
CA ASN A 201 -26.20 11.76 8.70
C ASN A 201 -25.59 13.13 8.99
N TYR A 202 -24.42 13.45 8.42
CA TYR A 202 -23.83 14.78 8.56
C TYR A 202 -24.78 15.88 8.07
N TYR A 203 -25.39 15.73 6.89
CA TYR A 203 -26.38 16.71 6.42
C TYR A 203 -27.63 16.75 7.29
N PHE A 204 -28.09 15.60 7.77
CA PHE A 204 -29.24 15.51 8.65
C PHE A 204 -29.00 16.27 9.97
N ASP A 205 -27.85 16.03 10.61
CA ASP A 205 -27.48 16.63 11.89
C ASP A 205 -27.25 18.15 11.77
N ASN A 206 -26.98 18.65 10.56
CA ASN A 206 -26.88 20.09 10.25
C ASN A 206 -28.20 20.67 9.68
N GLU A 207 -29.33 19.98 9.87
CA GLU A 207 -30.67 20.39 9.44
C GLU A 207 -30.83 20.60 7.92
N ALA A 208 -29.86 20.15 7.12
CA ALA A 208 -29.89 20.20 5.66
C ALA A 208 -30.67 19.00 5.09
N TYR A 209 -31.96 18.89 5.48
CA TYR A 209 -32.77 17.69 5.25
C TYR A 209 -32.94 17.32 3.78
N HIS A 210 -33.10 18.30 2.88
CA HIS A 210 -33.18 18.03 1.44
C HIS A 210 -31.94 17.28 0.91
N SER A 211 -30.74 17.71 1.33
CA SER A 211 -29.49 17.05 0.96
C SER A 211 -29.36 15.67 1.60
N ALA A 212 -29.76 15.53 2.87
CA ALA A 212 -29.77 14.24 3.56
C ALA A 212 -30.70 13.23 2.87
N ILE A 213 -31.91 13.64 2.49
CA ILE A 213 -32.88 12.83 1.72
C ILE A 213 -32.23 12.32 0.43
N GLY A 214 -31.57 13.19 -0.34
CA GLY A 214 -30.89 12.80 -1.57
C GLY A 214 -29.83 11.71 -1.35
N ARG A 215 -29.07 11.80 -0.26
CA ARG A 215 -28.04 10.83 0.11
C ARG A 215 -28.63 9.50 0.58
N TYR A 216 -29.65 9.52 1.45
CA TYR A 216 -30.33 8.29 1.88
C TYR A 216 -30.97 7.54 0.70
N LEU A 217 -31.65 8.26 -0.20
CA LEU A 217 -32.22 7.67 -1.42
C LEU A 217 -31.13 7.07 -2.32
N TYR A 218 -30.02 7.79 -2.50
CA TYR A 218 -28.88 7.29 -3.27
C TYR A 218 -28.33 5.99 -2.67
N LEU A 219 -28.17 5.95 -1.35
CA LEU A 219 -27.70 4.75 -0.66
C LEU A 219 -28.63 3.57 -0.90
N LEU A 220 -29.93 3.73 -0.61
CA LEU A 220 -30.94 2.66 -0.75
C LEU A 220 -31.05 2.16 -2.19
N LYS A 221 -30.89 3.05 -3.18
CA LYS A 221 -30.95 2.71 -4.60
C LYS A 221 -29.71 1.95 -5.09
N ASN A 222 -28.52 2.38 -4.69
CA ASN A 222 -27.26 1.86 -5.26
C ASN A 222 -26.63 0.74 -4.43
N TYR A 223 -26.98 0.61 -3.15
CA TYR A 223 -26.44 -0.40 -2.24
C TYR A 223 -27.56 -1.21 -1.55
N PRO A 224 -28.40 -1.94 -2.30
CA PRO A 224 -29.53 -2.68 -1.73
C PRO A 224 -29.12 -3.81 -0.76
N GLY A 225 -27.88 -4.30 -0.85
CA GLY A 225 -27.31 -5.29 0.06
C GLY A 225 -26.75 -4.71 1.37
N PHE A 226 -26.89 -3.41 1.61
CA PHE A 226 -26.38 -2.78 2.81
C PHE A 226 -27.10 -3.31 4.08
N PRO A 227 -26.38 -3.75 5.12
CA PRO A 227 -27.02 -4.39 6.28
C PRO A 227 -28.02 -3.51 7.04
N ARG A 228 -27.77 -2.19 7.08
CA ARG A 228 -28.57 -1.21 7.85
C ARG A 228 -29.61 -0.47 7.01
N THR A 229 -30.10 -1.09 5.95
CA THR A 229 -31.16 -0.52 5.09
C THR A 229 -32.41 -0.11 5.86
N GLY A 230 -32.79 -0.86 6.91
CA GLY A 230 -33.90 -0.50 7.80
C GLY A 230 -33.67 0.82 8.52
N ASP A 231 -32.50 0.99 9.13
CA ASP A 231 -32.12 2.19 9.89
C ASP A 231 -32.04 3.41 8.95
N VAL A 232 -31.50 3.23 7.75
CA VAL A 232 -31.46 4.26 6.71
C VAL A 232 -32.87 4.69 6.30
N ALA A 233 -33.80 3.74 6.14
CA ALA A 233 -35.18 4.05 5.80
C ALA A 233 -35.89 4.82 6.94
N GLU A 234 -35.62 4.50 8.21
CA GLU A 234 -36.16 5.25 9.34
C GLU A 234 -35.65 6.69 9.37
N ARG A 235 -34.33 6.89 9.18
CA ARG A 235 -33.74 8.23 9.05
C ARG A 235 -34.30 9.01 7.86
N LEU A 236 -34.55 8.34 6.74
CA LEU A 236 -35.18 8.97 5.56
C LEU A 236 -36.62 9.42 5.85
N ILE A 237 -37.42 8.60 6.55
CA ILE A 237 -38.78 8.97 6.98
C ILE A 237 -38.73 10.22 7.87
N GLU A 238 -37.81 10.24 8.84
CA GLU A 238 -37.61 11.38 9.73
C GLU A 238 -37.21 12.64 8.95
N ALA A 239 -36.25 12.50 8.02
CA ALA A 239 -35.80 13.59 7.17
C ALA A 239 -36.94 14.16 6.32
N TYR A 240 -37.80 13.32 5.73
CA TYR A 240 -38.98 13.79 5.00
C TYR A 240 -39.94 14.58 5.88
N ARG A 241 -40.20 14.14 7.11
CA ARG A 241 -41.08 14.87 8.04
C ARG A 241 -40.50 16.24 8.41
N LEU A 242 -39.22 16.29 8.74
CA LEU A 242 -38.52 17.53 9.09
C LEU A 242 -38.41 18.48 7.88
N ASN A 243 -38.33 17.93 6.67
CA ASN A 243 -38.35 18.68 5.41
C ASN A 243 -39.77 19.03 4.92
N GLN A 244 -40.79 18.91 5.77
CA GLN A 244 -42.20 19.26 5.48
C GLN A 244 -42.82 18.46 4.33
N GLN A 245 -42.43 17.19 4.17
CA GLN A 245 -42.93 16.25 3.15
C GLN A 245 -43.57 15.00 3.79
N PRO A 246 -44.65 15.14 4.57
CA PRO A 246 -45.23 14.03 5.35
C PRO A 246 -45.82 12.92 4.47
N GLU A 247 -46.36 13.23 3.29
CA GLU A 247 -46.94 12.23 2.38
C GLU A 247 -45.89 11.20 1.93
N LEU A 248 -44.69 11.68 1.58
CA LEU A 248 -43.56 10.81 1.21
C LEU A 248 -43.06 10.01 2.41
N ALA A 249 -43.00 10.62 3.59
CA ALA A 249 -42.63 9.92 4.82
C ALA A 249 -43.56 8.74 5.11
N ASP A 250 -44.88 8.95 4.96
CA ASP A 250 -45.89 7.92 5.20
C ASP A 250 -45.86 6.81 4.14
N GLU A 251 -45.54 7.15 2.89
CA GLU A 251 -45.32 6.16 1.82
C GLU A 251 -44.13 5.23 2.16
N ILE A 252 -42.97 5.81 2.49
CA ILE A 252 -41.78 5.03 2.86
C ILE A 252 -42.05 4.21 4.14
N GLN A 253 -42.79 4.75 5.10
CA GLN A 253 -43.17 4.01 6.31
C GLN A 253 -44.03 2.79 6.01
N LYS A 254 -45.01 2.90 5.10
CA LYS A 254 -45.82 1.76 4.66
C LYS A 254 -44.96 0.68 4.00
N ILE A 255 -44.03 1.08 3.13
CA ILE A 255 -43.10 0.17 2.47
C ILE A 255 -42.23 -0.55 3.49
N LEU A 256 -41.61 0.18 4.43
CA LEU A 256 -40.76 -0.38 5.47
C LEU A 256 -41.52 -1.38 6.35
N LYS A 257 -42.76 -1.06 6.74
CA LYS A 257 -43.62 -1.97 7.51
C LYS A 257 -43.88 -3.28 6.74
N SER A 258 -44.27 -3.19 5.46
CA SER A 258 -44.52 -4.37 4.61
C SER A 258 -43.27 -5.26 4.44
N LEU A 259 -42.08 -4.66 4.40
CA LEU A 259 -40.82 -5.39 4.28
C LEU A 259 -40.48 -6.12 5.58
N ARG A 260 -40.71 -5.49 6.74
CA ARG A 260 -40.52 -6.09 8.06
C ARG A 260 -41.44 -7.29 8.28
N GLU A 261 -42.72 -7.15 7.93
CA GLU A 261 -43.70 -8.23 8.02
C GLU A 261 -43.31 -9.42 7.15
N ARG A 262 -42.93 -9.19 5.88
CA ARG A 262 -42.44 -10.26 5.00
C ARG A 262 -41.20 -10.96 5.55
N LYS A 263 -40.24 -10.21 6.09
CA LYS A 263 -39.02 -10.78 6.69
C LYS A 263 -39.34 -11.64 7.91
N LEU A 264 -40.27 -11.21 8.77
CA LEU A 264 -40.71 -11.98 9.93
C LEU A 264 -41.39 -13.29 9.51
N LEU A 265 -42.30 -13.24 8.54
CA LEU A 265 -42.97 -14.43 8.01
C LEU A 265 -41.97 -15.45 7.46
N ALA A 266 -41.00 -14.99 6.67
CA ALA A 266 -39.96 -15.87 6.14
C ALA A 266 -39.11 -16.54 7.24
N GLN A 267 -38.87 -15.83 8.36
CA GLN A 267 -38.13 -16.40 9.50
C GLN A 267 -38.96 -17.45 10.27
N LEU A 268 -40.27 -17.27 10.36
CA LEU A 268 -41.17 -18.24 10.99
C LEU A 268 -41.23 -19.53 10.18
N THR A 269 -41.38 -19.44 8.86
CA THR A 269 -41.42 -20.62 7.98
C THR A 269 -40.12 -21.43 8.02
N THR A 270 -38.97 -20.77 8.11
CA THR A 270 -37.66 -21.47 8.20
C THR A 270 -37.40 -22.15 9.55
N ARG A 271 -38.21 -21.89 10.57
CA ARG A 271 -38.09 -22.55 11.90
C ARG A 271 -38.98 -23.78 12.04
N GLU A 272 -39.94 -23.95 11.14
CA GLU A 272 -40.88 -25.07 11.12
C GLU A 272 -40.37 -26.24 10.27
N GLU A 273 -39.29 -26.04 9.50
CA GLU A 273 -38.52 -27.04 8.73
C GLU A 273 -37.29 -27.53 9.49
#